data_AF-A0A971RWX4-F1
#
_entry.id   AF-A0A971RWX4-F1
#
_cell.length_a   1.000
_cell.length_b   1.000
_cell.length_c   1.000
_cell.angle_alpha   90.00
_cell.angle_beta   90.00
_cell.angle_gamma   90.00
#
_symmetry.space_group_name_H-M   'P 1'
#
loop_
_entity.id
_entity.type
_entity.pdbx_description
1 polymer ?
#
loop_
_entity_poly.entity_id
_entity_poly.type
_entity_poly.pdbx_seq_one_letter_code
_entity_poly.pdbx_strand_id
1 'polypeptide(L)'
;MAIKIYTENFPEKIMEKLFSNHVISQKDDILAVYVNTFLGHINDACIITPEKIIQWINKRNAVERKVLSFKKIKDITYEEKGLYGYINYHLSTKKTFVIKLNRQDGEKFYNLSRETWEKSEE
;
A
#
# COMPACT_ATOMS: atom_id res chain seq x y z
N MET A 1 16.00 -9.74 3.26
CA MET A 1 14.86 -8.83 3.04
C MET A 1 13.91 -9.56 2.11
N ALA A 2 12.67 -9.75 2.49
CA ALA A 2 11.67 -10.39 1.65
C ALA A 2 10.54 -9.39 1.39
N ILE A 3 10.28 -9.16 0.11
CA ILE A 3 9.25 -8.27 -0.39
C ILE A 3 8.20 -9.14 -1.09
N LYS A 4 6.93 -9.00 -0.73
CA LYS A 4 5.83 -9.75 -1.35
C LYS A 4 4.55 -8.93 -1.37
N ILE A 5 3.81 -9.04 -2.48
CA ILE A 5 2.40 -8.64 -2.59
C ILE A 5 1.48 -9.85 -2.42
N TYR A 6 0.42 -9.69 -1.64
CA TYR A 6 -0.66 -10.65 -1.45
C TYR A 6 -1.97 -10.01 -1.89
N THR A 7 -2.74 -10.72 -2.71
CA THR A 7 -4.07 -10.31 -3.20
C THR A 7 -5.16 -11.30 -2.80
N GLU A 8 -4.74 -12.43 -2.24
CA GLU A 8 -5.55 -13.55 -1.80
C GLU A 8 -4.73 -14.33 -0.76
N ASN A 9 -5.40 -15.08 0.12
CA ASN A 9 -4.75 -15.90 1.15
C ASN A 9 -3.70 -15.14 1.99
N PHE A 10 -4.10 -14.02 2.60
CA PHE A 10 -3.22 -13.18 3.42
C PHE A 10 -2.61 -13.98 4.59
N PRO A 11 -1.28 -14.00 4.76
CA PRO A 11 -0.67 -14.78 5.83
C PRO A 11 -1.10 -14.28 7.23
N GLU A 12 -1.60 -15.20 8.06
CA GLU A 12 -2.14 -14.89 9.40
C GLU A 12 -1.16 -14.07 10.26
N LYS A 13 0.12 -14.45 10.29
CA LYS A 13 1.16 -13.72 11.02
C LYS A 13 1.33 -12.26 10.57
N ILE A 14 1.14 -11.98 9.28
CA ILE A 14 1.18 -10.61 8.75
C ILE A 14 -0.06 -9.86 9.24
N MET A 15 -1.23 -10.48 9.10
CA MET A 15 -2.51 -9.89 9.51
C MET A 15 -2.56 -9.56 11.01
N GLU A 16 -2.20 -10.51 11.87
CA GLU A 16 -2.08 -10.30 13.32
C GLU A 16 -1.16 -9.12 13.66
N LYS A 17 -0.04 -9.00 12.94
CA LYS A 17 0.89 -7.90 13.16
C LYS A 17 0.28 -6.57 12.76
N LEU A 18 -0.41 -6.51 11.63
CA LEU A 18 -1.09 -5.29 11.16
C LEU A 18 -2.24 -4.89 12.10
N PHE A 19 -3.01 -5.84 12.64
CA PHE A 19 -4.06 -5.58 13.63
C PHE A 19 -3.51 -5.11 14.97
N SER A 20 -2.50 -5.80 15.51
CA SER A 20 -1.88 -5.44 16.80
C SER A 20 -1.18 -4.08 16.77
N ASN A 21 -0.79 -3.60 15.59
CA ASN A 21 -0.22 -2.26 15.39
C ASN A 21 -1.27 -1.22 14.95
N HIS A 22 -2.55 -1.57 15.01
CA HIS A 22 -3.67 -0.69 14.62
C HIS A 22 -3.52 -0.08 13.21
N VAL A 23 -2.87 -0.80 12.29
CA VAL A 23 -2.70 -0.37 10.90
C VAL A 23 -4.04 -0.45 10.17
N ILE A 24 -4.72 -1.58 10.40
CA ILE A 24 -6.03 -1.99 9.89
C ILE A 24 -6.88 -2.52 11.04
N SER A 25 -8.18 -2.57 10.83
CA SER A 25 -9.21 -3.15 11.71
C SER A 25 -9.65 -4.51 11.18
N GLN A 26 -10.13 -5.39 12.06
CA GLN A 26 -10.74 -6.67 11.66
C GLN A 26 -11.94 -6.54 10.72
N LYS A 27 -12.52 -5.33 10.61
CA LYS A 27 -13.63 -5.01 9.71
C LYS A 27 -13.18 -4.42 8.37
N ASP A 28 -11.90 -4.06 8.22
CA ASP A 28 -11.42 -3.56 6.94
C ASP A 28 -11.42 -4.73 5.93
N ASP A 29 -12.11 -4.55 4.81
CA ASP A 29 -12.02 -5.46 3.67
C ASP A 29 -10.72 -5.16 2.91
N ILE A 30 -9.86 -6.16 2.76
CA ILE A 30 -8.50 -5.99 2.25
C ILE A 30 -8.40 -6.63 0.89
N LEU A 31 -8.07 -5.80 -0.10
CA LEU A 31 -7.89 -6.22 -1.49
C LEU A 31 -6.45 -6.62 -1.78
N ALA A 32 -5.49 -5.88 -1.19
CA ALA A 32 -4.08 -6.18 -1.37
C ALA A 32 -3.24 -5.75 -0.17
N VAL A 33 -2.19 -6.52 0.10
CA VAL A 33 -1.15 -6.21 1.08
C VAL A 33 0.20 -6.42 0.44
N TYR A 34 0.94 -5.33 0.25
CA TYR A 34 2.37 -5.38 0.02
C TYR A 34 3.09 -5.24 1.35
N VAL A 35 4.02 -6.15 1.65
CA VAL A 35 4.87 -6.08 2.84
C VAL A 35 6.33 -6.23 2.49
N ASN A 36 7.13 -5.45 3.20
CA ASN A 36 8.57 -5.60 3.24
C ASN A 36 8.99 -6.11 4.62
N THR A 37 9.70 -7.22 4.63
CA THR A 37 10.15 -7.87 5.85
C THR A 37 11.66 -8.01 5.92
N PHE A 38 12.21 -7.90 7.12
CA PHE A 38 13.62 -8.18 7.40
C PHE A 38 13.73 -9.02 8.66
N LEU A 39 14.37 -10.19 8.56
CA LEU A 39 14.49 -11.17 9.66
C LEU A 39 13.13 -11.52 10.32
N GLY A 40 12.05 -11.59 9.53
CA GLY A 40 10.71 -11.88 10.03
C GLY A 40 9.95 -10.67 10.61
N HIS A 41 10.58 -9.50 10.72
CA HIS A 41 9.92 -8.27 11.13
C HIS A 41 9.37 -7.50 9.93
N ILE A 42 8.13 -7.02 10.02
CA ILE A 42 7.54 -6.13 9.01
C ILE A 42 8.11 -4.72 9.22
N ASN A 43 8.86 -4.25 8.23
CA ASN A 43 9.45 -2.91 8.19
C ASN A 43 8.51 -1.89 7.57
N ASP A 44 7.80 -2.27 6.51
CA ASP A 44 6.80 -1.44 5.89
C ASP A 44 5.70 -2.31 5.27
N ALA A 45 4.52 -1.71 5.14
CA ALA A 45 3.37 -2.29 4.48
C ALA A 45 2.62 -1.23 3.69
N CYS A 46 2.13 -1.60 2.51
CA CYS A 46 1.17 -0.82 1.75
C CYS A 46 -0.07 -1.68 1.55
N ILE A 47 -1.24 -1.15 1.89
CA ILE A 47 -2.49 -1.91 1.95
C ILE A 47 -3.53 -1.18 1.10
N ILE A 48 -4.25 -1.93 0.27
CA ILE A 48 -5.41 -1.46 -0.49
C ILE A 48 -6.66 -2.04 0.14
N THR A 49 -7.62 -1.17 0.40
CA THR A 49 -9.01 -1.50 0.77
C THR A 49 -9.93 -0.84 -0.26
N PRO A 50 -11.22 -1.19 -0.34
CA PRO A 50 -12.14 -0.54 -1.28
C PRO A 50 -12.20 1.00 -1.18
N GLU A 51 -11.94 1.57 0.00
CA GLU A 51 -12.11 3.02 0.23
C GLU A 51 -10.81 3.82 0.27
N LYS A 52 -9.69 3.16 0.58
CA LYS A 52 -8.45 3.83 0.96
C LYS A 52 -7.22 2.96 0.73
N ILE A 53 -6.10 3.65 0.58
CA ILE A 53 -4.75 3.12 0.62
C ILE A 53 -4.13 3.49 1.97
N ILE A 54 -3.50 2.53 2.63
CA ILE A 54 -2.78 2.73 3.88
C ILE A 54 -1.30 2.43 3.63
N GLN A 55 -0.43 3.38 3.93
CA GLN A 55 1.02 3.18 3.99
C GLN A 55 1.45 3.19 5.45
N TRP A 56 2.05 2.09 5.87
CA TRP A 56 2.63 1.92 7.19
C TRP A 56 4.14 1.74 7.07
N ILE A 57 4.90 2.57 7.77
CA ILE A 57 6.35 2.55 7.74
C ILE A 57 6.84 2.46 9.18
N ASN A 58 7.50 1.36 9.51
CA ASN A 58 8.10 1.09 10.79
C ASN A 58 9.62 1.29 10.70
N LYS A 59 10.10 2.48 11.07
CA LYS A 59 11.52 2.79 11.20
C LYS A 59 11.96 2.58 12.65
N ARG A 60 13.25 2.31 12.85
CA ARG A 60 13.86 2.01 14.17
C ARG A 60 13.40 2.91 15.33
N ASN A 61 13.08 4.19 15.06
CA ASN A 61 12.70 5.17 16.09
C ASN A 61 11.32 5.82 15.85
N ALA A 62 10.57 5.41 14.82
CA ALA A 62 9.30 6.04 14.48
C ALA A 62 8.41 5.12 13.66
N VAL A 63 7.14 5.05 14.04
CA VAL A 63 6.08 4.43 13.25
C VAL A 63 5.29 5.52 12.57
N GLU A 64 5.24 5.48 11.25
CA GLU A 64 4.44 6.39 10.44
C GLU A 64 3.28 5.62 9.79
N ARG A 65 2.05 6.13 9.94
CA ARG A 65 0.87 5.63 9.25
C ARG A 65 0.24 6.75 8.45
N LYS A 66 0.24 6.60 7.13
CA LYS A 66 -0.42 7.52 6.22
C LYS A 66 -1.63 6.82 5.59
N VAL A 67 -2.73 7.55 5.48
CA VAL A 67 -3.98 7.04 4.88
C VAL A 67 -4.41 7.99 3.78
N LEU A 68 -4.70 7.44 2.61
CA LEU A 68 -5.21 8.15 1.45
C LEU A 68 -6.55 7.53 1.05
N SER A 69 -7.63 8.31 1.06
CA SER A 69 -8.91 7.87 0.50
C SER A 69 -8.89 7.98 -1.02
N PHE A 70 -9.44 6.97 -1.70
CA PHE A 70 -9.57 6.97 -3.17
C PHE A 70 -10.39 8.15 -3.68
N LYS A 71 -11.41 8.60 -2.93
CA LYS A 71 -12.23 9.78 -3.26
C LYS A 71 -11.46 11.10 -3.36
N LYS A 72 -10.22 11.16 -2.85
CA LYS A 72 -9.37 12.36 -2.90
C LYS A 72 -8.40 12.35 -4.08
N ILE A 73 -8.33 11.25 -4.82
CA ILE A 73 -7.39 11.04 -5.90
C ILE A 73 -8.02 11.59 -7.18
N LYS A 74 -7.22 12.34 -7.93
CA LYS A 74 -7.59 12.91 -9.24
C LYS A 74 -6.97 12.15 -10.41
N ASP A 75 -5.82 11.52 -10.16
CA ASP A 75 -5.07 10.76 -11.14
C ASP A 75 -4.08 9.83 -10.43
N ILE A 76 -3.74 8.71 -11.08
CA ILE A 76 -2.75 7.75 -10.61
C ILE A 76 -1.78 7.46 -11.74
N THR A 77 -0.49 7.73 -11.52
CA THR A 77 0.56 7.43 -12.50
C THR A 77 1.60 6.46 -11.95
N TYR A 78 2.26 5.74 -12.85
CA TYR A 78 3.32 4.78 -12.53
C TYR A 78 4.61 5.15 -13.26
N GLU A 79 5.72 5.22 -12.51
CA GLU A 79 7.07 5.44 -13.05
C GLU A 79 8.03 4.37 -12.55
N GLU A 80 8.88 3.86 -13.44
CA GLU A 80 9.97 2.94 -13.08
C GLU A 80 11.31 3.67 -13.01
N LYS A 81 12.06 3.47 -11.93
CA LYS A 81 13.43 4.00 -11.77
C LYS A 81 14.34 2.91 -11.22
N GLY A 82 15.08 2.25 -12.10
CA GLY A 82 15.97 1.14 -11.76
C GLY A 82 15.18 -0.08 -11.25
N LEU A 83 15.47 -0.51 -10.02
CA LEU A 83 14.82 -1.67 -9.39
C LEU A 83 13.49 -1.36 -8.71
N TYR A 84 13.02 -0.11 -8.81
CA TYR A 84 11.86 0.38 -8.06
C TYR A 84 10.78 0.91 -8.99
N GLY A 85 9.53 0.63 -8.63
CA GLY A 85 8.34 1.25 -9.17
C GLY A 85 7.83 2.32 -8.22
N TYR A 86 7.39 3.45 -8.76
CA TYR A 86 6.86 4.59 -8.04
C TYR A 86 5.42 4.82 -8.49
N ILE A 87 4.48 4.70 -7.55
CA ILE A 87 3.07 4.99 -7.78
C ILE A 87 2.77 6.36 -7.22
N ASN A 88 2.36 7.29 -8.08
CA ASN A 88 2.04 8.65 -7.73
C ASN A 88 0.51 8.82 -7.75
N TYR A 89 -0.07 9.10 -6.59
CA TYR A 89 -1.49 9.42 -6.45
C TYR A 89 -1.64 10.93 -6.33
N HIS A 90 -2.11 11.56 -7.41
CA HIS A 90 -2.24 13.00 -7.51
C HIS A 90 -3.52 13.47 -6.82
N LEU A 91 -3.40 14.30 -5.79
CA LEU A 91 -4.53 14.87 -5.04
C LEU A 91 -4.86 16.29 -5.53
N SER A 92 -3.82 16.99 -5.98
CA SER A 92 -3.90 18.29 -6.65
C SER A 92 -2.61 18.51 -7.46
N THR A 93 -2.54 19.62 -8.21
CA THR A 93 -1.33 20.00 -8.97
C THR A 93 -0.07 20.16 -8.12
N LYS A 94 -0.21 20.34 -6.79
CA LYS A 94 0.91 20.54 -5.86
C LYS A 94 1.05 19.43 -4.82
N LYS A 95 0.14 18.45 -4.81
CA LYS A 95 0.09 17.43 -3.76
C LYS A 95 -0.03 16.04 -4.35
N THR A 96 1.02 15.26 -4.14
CA THR A 96 1.11 13.87 -4.58
C THR A 96 1.42 12.99 -3.38
N PHE A 97 0.69 11.90 -3.25
CA PHE A 97 1.05 10.81 -2.35
C PHE A 97 1.85 9.78 -3.15
N VAL A 98 3.00 9.36 -2.64
CA VAL A 98 3.92 8.50 -3.40
C VAL A 98 4.17 7.20 -2.62
N ILE A 99 3.95 6.08 -3.30
CA ILE A 99 4.35 4.76 -2.81
C ILE A 99 5.50 4.26 -3.67
N LYS A 100 6.57 3.79 -3.03
CA LYS A 100 7.73 3.17 -3.68
C LYS A 100 7.74 1.69 -3.36
N LEU A 101 7.77 0.84 -4.38
CA LEU A 101 7.79 -0.62 -4.28
C LEU A 101 8.94 -1.18 -5.13
N ASN A 102 9.23 -2.48 -4.97
CA ASN A 102 9.99 -3.19 -6.01
C ASN A 102 9.26 -3.04 -7.35
N ARG A 103 10.00 -2.88 -8.45
CA ARG A 103 9.44 -2.76 -9.81
C ARG A 103 8.33 -3.77 -10.11
N GLN A 104 8.59 -5.07 -9.90
CA GLN A 104 7.65 -6.15 -10.26
C GLN A 104 6.34 -6.09 -9.47
N ASP A 105 6.44 -5.86 -8.16
CA ASP A 105 5.25 -5.72 -7.32
C ASP A 105 4.57 -4.36 -7.51
N GLY A 106 5.34 -3.35 -7.91
CA GLY A 106 4.89 -1.99 -8.17
C GLY A 106 3.87 -1.91 -9.29
N GLU A 107 4.12 -2.60 -10.40
CA GLU A 107 3.16 -2.66 -11.51
C GLU A 107 1.85 -3.34 -11.10
N LYS A 108 1.94 -4.49 -10.40
CA LYS A 108 0.75 -5.20 -9.91
C LYS A 108 -0.05 -4.36 -8.92
N PHE A 109 0.62 -3.73 -7.95
CA PHE A 109 -0.02 -2.88 -6.96
C PHE A 109 -0.65 -1.64 -7.61
N TYR A 110 0.01 -1.06 -8.62
CA TYR A 110 -0.53 0.05 -9.40
C TYR A 110 -1.83 -0.33 -10.10
N ASN A 111 -1.85 -1.46 -10.82
CA ASN A 111 -3.05 -1.91 -11.53
C ASN A 111 -4.24 -2.12 -10.57
N LEU A 112 -4.02 -2.80 -9.44
CA LEU A 112 -5.04 -2.97 -8.40
C LEU A 112 -5.52 -1.64 -7.81
N SER A 113 -4.60 -0.71 -7.57
CA SER A 113 -4.94 0.61 -7.04
C SER A 113 -5.80 1.39 -8.03
N ARG A 114 -5.48 1.29 -9.32
CA ARG A 114 -6.22 1.95 -10.39
C ARG A 114 -7.61 1.36 -10.57
N GLU A 115 -7.73 0.03 -10.64
CA GLU A 115 -9.03 -0.65 -10.72
C GLU A 115 -9.92 -0.32 -9.51
N THR A 116 -9.34 -0.26 -8.31
CA THR A 116 -10.08 0.09 -7.10
C THR A 116 -10.51 1.56 -7.11
N TRP A 117 -9.65 2.45 -7.60
CA TRP A 117 -9.97 3.86 -7.74
C TRP A 117 -11.12 4.09 -8.74
N GLU A 118 -11.04 3.49 -9.93
CA GLU A 118 -12.07 3.60 -10.97
C GLU A 118 -13.44 3.11 -10.44
N LYS A 119 -13.46 1.96 -9.73
CA LYS A 119 -14.69 1.46 -9.07
C LYS A 119 -15.22 2.36 -7.96
N SER A 120 -14.40 3.22 -7.37
CA SER A 120 -14.82 4.13 -6.32
C SER A 120 -15.46 5.41 -6.85
N GLU A 121 -15.35 5.66 -8.16
CA GLU A 121 -15.99 6.78 -8.87
C GLU A 121 -17.39 6.43 -9.42
N GLU A 122 -17.71 5.13 -9.53
CA GLU A 122 -19.04 4.61 -9.88
C GLU A 122 -20.04 4.73 -8.73
#